data_AF-A0A7K2Q435-F1
#
_entry.id   AF-A0A7K2Q435-F1
#
_cell.length_a   1.000
_cell.length_b   1.000
_cell.length_c   1.000
_cell.angle_alpha   90.00
_cell.angle_beta   90.00
_cell.angle_gamma   90.00
#
_symmetry.space_group_name_H-M   'P 1'
#
loop_
_entity.id
_entity.type
_entity.pdbx_description
1 polymer ?
#
loop_
_entity_poly.entity_id
_entity_poly.type
_entity_poly.pdbx_seq_one_letter_code
_entity_poly.pdbx_strand_id
1 'polypeptide(L)'
;ATIGFDLGITVPSGADRFGYDGAFSMLGNALPVLAVRDGAGWHLDPYTNNGESFYSLASDFRVTLDHPSTLLVPATGASVDTPGSSGRTVTTATATKVRDFAWAAGPFSKISGTSAAGTPINIYSVSGISSADAQSMLTTAKSAVDAHSARFGAYPYGELDAVIDNNYWFGGMEYPGFVLDLVSTTALTHEIGHQWWYGIVGDDEYTSPWLDEAFTDYATDLALNKTGANCWSSVSWASSAEKITNSMGYWDAHSSRYSTVVYGYGKCALHDLRRVLGDTVMAKLLKDYAASHWYGVSTTAEFKAAAQAATTTDLTSFWTQHRIDG
;
A
#
# COMPACT_ATOMS: atom_id res chain seq x y z
N ALA A 1 -0.15 -21.38 20.60
CA ALA A 1 -0.12 -20.60 21.86
C ALA A 1 -0.91 -19.32 21.63
N THR A 2 -1.60 -18.81 22.64
CA THR A 2 -2.32 -17.52 22.56
C THR A 2 -1.61 -16.53 23.46
N ILE A 3 -1.37 -15.32 22.95
CA ILE A 3 -0.84 -14.20 23.73
C ILE A 3 -1.96 -13.17 23.81
N GLY A 4 -2.24 -12.68 25.01
CA GLY A 4 -3.20 -11.60 25.25
C GLY A 4 -2.58 -10.60 26.21
N PHE A 5 -2.86 -9.32 25.98
CA PHE A 5 -2.38 -8.22 26.80
C PHE A 5 -3.37 -7.06 26.72
N ASP A 6 -3.37 -6.22 27.75
CA ASP A 6 -4.08 -4.94 27.74
C ASP A 6 -3.10 -3.85 27.34
N LEU A 7 -3.53 -2.96 26.44
CA LEU A 7 -2.73 -1.84 25.96
C LEU A 7 -3.56 -0.56 26.01
N GLY A 8 -2.97 0.49 26.57
CA GLY A 8 -3.50 1.85 26.52
C GLY A 8 -2.59 2.72 25.67
N ILE A 9 -3.15 3.36 24.64
CA ILE A 9 -2.41 4.30 23.78
C ILE A 9 -3.11 5.65 23.83
N THR A 10 -2.34 6.72 24.00
CA THR A 10 -2.82 8.08 23.79
C THR A 10 -2.46 8.48 22.37
N VAL A 11 -3.48 8.68 21.54
CA VAL A 11 -3.30 9.09 20.14
C VAL A 11 -2.73 10.51 20.11
N PRO A 12 -1.59 10.76 19.44
CA PRO A 12 -0.97 12.07 19.38
C PRO A 12 -1.74 13.00 18.43
N SER A 13 -1.60 14.32 18.64
CA SER A 13 -2.09 15.30 17.68
C SER A 13 -1.21 15.30 16.44
N GLY A 14 -1.83 15.34 15.27
CA GLY A 14 -1.16 15.39 13.97
C GLY A 14 -1.99 14.68 12.90
N ALA A 15 -2.08 15.27 11.71
CA ALA A 15 -2.63 14.63 10.51
C ALA A 15 -1.61 13.62 9.97
N ASP A 16 -1.45 12.51 10.69
CA ASP A 16 -0.49 11.43 10.43
C ASP A 16 -1.23 10.09 10.25
N ARG A 17 -0.54 9.05 9.77
CA ARG A 17 -1.07 7.68 9.68
C ARG A 17 -1.47 7.11 11.04
N PHE A 18 -0.83 7.59 12.12
CA PHE A 18 -1.23 7.37 13.51
C PHE A 18 -1.32 8.71 14.25
N GLY A 19 -2.51 9.29 14.32
CA GLY A 19 -2.71 10.60 14.93
C GLY A 19 -4.15 11.08 14.88
N TYR A 20 -4.39 12.29 15.39
CA TYR A 20 -5.67 12.97 15.22
C TYR A 20 -5.50 14.39 14.67
N ASP A 21 -6.37 14.72 13.71
CA ASP A 21 -6.59 16.08 13.21
C ASP A 21 -7.98 16.56 13.65
N GLY A 22 -8.00 17.45 14.64
CA GLY A 22 -9.24 17.93 15.25
C GLY A 22 -10.10 16.78 15.80
N ALA A 23 -11.24 16.52 15.14
CA ALA A 23 -12.20 15.49 15.54
C ALA A 23 -12.03 14.16 14.77
N PHE A 24 -11.03 14.06 13.89
CA PHE A 24 -10.76 12.90 13.06
C PHE A 24 -9.51 12.19 13.59
N SER A 25 -9.60 10.89 13.85
CA SER A 25 -8.46 10.06 14.27
C SER A 25 -8.15 9.03 13.20
N MET A 26 -6.88 8.93 12.82
CA MET A 26 -6.35 7.89 11.91
C MET A 26 -5.47 6.96 12.74
N LEU A 27 -5.79 5.66 12.73
CA LEU A 27 -5.22 4.68 13.65
C LEU A 27 -4.59 3.53 12.87
N GLY A 28 -3.62 3.88 12.04
CA GLY A 28 -2.71 2.97 11.38
C GLY A 28 -1.65 2.39 12.32
N ASN A 29 -1.28 1.12 12.11
CA ASN A 29 -0.30 0.38 12.94
C ASN A 29 -0.52 0.50 14.47
N ALA A 30 -1.75 0.75 14.91
CA ALA A 30 -2.10 0.93 16.32
C ALA A 30 -2.11 -0.39 17.10
N LEU A 31 -2.34 -1.51 16.41
CA LEU A 31 -2.32 -2.85 16.99
C LEU A 31 -0.89 -3.40 16.96
N PRO A 32 -0.37 -3.94 18.08
CA PRO A 32 0.93 -4.59 18.06
C PRO A 32 0.92 -5.81 17.14
N VAL A 33 1.90 -5.85 16.25
CA VAL A 33 2.18 -7.01 15.39
C VAL A 33 3.37 -7.79 15.92
N LEU A 34 3.38 -9.11 15.72
CA LEU A 34 4.50 -9.95 16.15
C LEU A 34 5.66 -9.79 15.17
N ALA A 35 6.86 -9.55 15.71
CA ALA A 35 8.08 -9.53 14.92
C ALA A 35 8.27 -10.85 14.15
N VAL A 36 8.64 -10.75 12.89
CA VAL A 36 8.90 -11.92 12.04
C VAL A 36 10.26 -12.53 12.42
N ARG A 37 10.34 -13.85 12.43
CA ARG A 37 11.59 -14.59 12.57
C ARG A 37 11.74 -15.62 11.46
N ASP A 38 12.82 -15.54 10.72
CA ASP A 38 13.15 -16.49 9.65
C ASP A 38 14.60 -17.00 9.77
N GLY A 39 15.16 -17.49 8.66
CA GLY A 39 16.53 -17.99 8.60
C GLY A 39 17.62 -16.93 8.84
N ALA A 40 17.32 -15.65 8.63
CA ALA A 40 18.22 -14.54 8.92
C ALA A 40 18.17 -14.08 10.39
N GLY A 41 17.14 -14.48 11.12
CA GLY A 41 16.98 -14.17 12.54
C GLY A 41 15.68 -13.44 12.82
N TRP A 42 15.69 -12.61 13.86
CA TRP A 42 14.57 -11.74 14.18
C TRP A 42 14.68 -10.45 13.38
N HIS A 43 13.58 -10.03 12.77
CA HIS A 43 13.43 -8.74 12.11
C HIS A 43 12.88 -7.74 13.12
N LEU A 44 13.74 -6.82 13.55
CA LEU A 44 13.49 -5.85 14.64
C LEU A 44 13.90 -4.44 14.20
N ASP A 45 13.71 -4.17 12.91
CA ASP A 45 14.14 -2.94 12.28
C ASP A 45 13.44 -1.72 12.90
N PRO A 46 14.15 -0.58 12.98
CA PRO A 46 13.59 0.62 13.58
C PRO A 46 12.51 1.24 12.69
N TYR A 47 11.60 1.98 13.32
CA TYR A 47 10.64 2.82 12.60
C TYR A 47 11.36 3.88 11.76
N THR A 48 10.88 4.09 10.52
CA THR A 48 11.31 5.17 9.63
C THR A 48 10.24 6.26 9.49
N ASN A 49 10.68 7.51 9.37
CA ASN A 49 9.83 8.66 9.04
C ASN A 49 9.78 8.97 7.53
N ASN A 50 10.59 8.27 6.72
CA ASN A 50 10.80 8.60 5.31
C ASN A 50 10.04 7.68 4.34
N GLY A 51 9.52 6.55 4.85
CA GLY A 51 8.71 5.58 4.13
C GLY A 51 8.18 4.51 5.10
N GLU A 52 8.02 3.30 4.60
CA GLU A 52 7.44 2.15 5.28
C GLU A 52 8.55 1.38 6.02
N SER A 53 8.23 0.81 7.17
CA SER A 53 9.20 0.07 7.99
C SER A 53 8.59 -1.19 8.59
N PHE A 54 7.50 -1.67 8.01
CA PHE A 54 6.76 -2.78 8.57
C PHE A 54 7.10 -4.05 7.81
N TYR A 55 7.34 -5.10 8.57
CA TYR A 55 7.44 -6.44 8.00
C TYR A 55 6.48 -7.35 8.74
N SER A 56 5.40 -7.72 8.05
CA SER A 56 4.31 -8.50 8.60
C SER A 56 3.86 -9.62 7.65
N LEU A 57 3.44 -10.73 8.25
CA LEU A 57 2.86 -11.86 7.53
C LEU A 57 1.34 -11.69 7.45
N ALA A 58 0.76 -12.14 6.34
CA ALA A 58 -0.69 -12.13 6.15
C ALA A 58 -1.39 -12.91 7.28
N SER A 59 -2.33 -12.24 7.94
CA SER A 59 -3.05 -12.72 9.11
C SER A 59 -4.54 -12.43 8.98
N ASP A 60 -5.34 -13.12 9.79
CA ASP A 60 -6.78 -12.89 9.88
C ASP A 60 -7.05 -12.01 11.11
N PHE A 61 -7.83 -10.95 10.92
CA PHE A 61 -8.19 -10.00 11.97
C PHE A 61 -9.69 -10.04 12.21
N ARG A 62 -10.05 -10.01 13.49
CA ARG A 62 -11.42 -9.72 13.95
C ARG A 62 -11.31 -8.67 15.03
N VAL A 63 -11.72 -7.44 14.72
CA VAL A 63 -11.57 -6.28 15.60
C VAL A 63 -12.95 -5.76 15.97
N THR A 64 -13.16 -5.53 17.26
CA THR A 64 -14.39 -4.93 17.78
C THR A 64 -14.06 -3.55 18.32
N LEU A 65 -14.69 -2.52 17.74
CA LEU A 65 -14.49 -1.12 18.05
C LEU A 65 -15.77 -0.59 18.70
N ASP A 66 -15.70 -0.24 19.98
CA ASP A 66 -16.80 0.42 20.69
C ASP A 66 -16.54 1.93 20.67
N HIS A 67 -17.43 2.71 20.04
CA HIS A 67 -17.26 4.15 19.82
C HIS A 67 -18.56 4.94 20.00
N PRO A 68 -18.50 6.28 20.17
CA PRO A 68 -19.69 7.13 20.15
C PRO A 68 -20.46 6.98 18.83
N SER A 69 -21.79 6.86 18.89
CA SER A 69 -22.65 6.68 17.70
C SER A 69 -22.67 7.87 16.74
N THR A 70 -22.08 9.01 17.12
CA THR A 70 -21.95 10.19 16.26
C THR A 70 -20.77 10.11 15.29
N LEU A 71 -19.91 9.10 15.42
CA LEU A 71 -18.72 8.91 14.57
C LEU A 71 -18.96 7.79 13.57
N LEU A 72 -18.38 7.94 12.38
CA LEU A 72 -18.16 6.84 11.45
C LEU A 72 -16.77 6.24 11.71
N VAL A 73 -16.67 4.91 11.55
CA VAL A 73 -15.44 4.15 11.83
C VAL A 73 -15.12 3.22 10.66
N PRO A 74 -14.59 3.74 9.53
CA PRO A 74 -14.06 2.89 8.47
C PRO A 74 -12.83 2.12 8.95
N ALA A 75 -12.66 0.88 8.47
CA ALA A 75 -11.59 0.00 8.91
C ALA A 75 -11.20 -1.00 7.82
N THR A 76 -10.00 -1.58 7.94
CA THR A 76 -9.55 -2.72 7.14
C THR A 76 -10.56 -3.87 7.19
N GLY A 77 -10.94 -4.36 6.01
CA GLY A 77 -11.88 -5.47 5.84
C GLY A 77 -13.35 -5.06 5.95
N ALA A 78 -14.24 -6.05 6.04
CA ALA A 78 -15.68 -5.80 6.05
C ALA A 78 -16.18 -5.47 7.46
N SER A 79 -16.89 -4.35 7.58
CA SER A 79 -17.37 -3.84 8.87
C SER A 79 -18.89 -4.00 9.04
N VAL A 80 -19.32 -4.39 10.24
CA VAL A 80 -20.75 -4.48 10.63
C VAL A 80 -20.97 -3.74 11.94
N ASP A 81 -21.90 -2.79 11.91
CA ASP A 81 -22.32 -2.03 13.08
C ASP A 81 -23.46 -2.71 13.83
N THR A 82 -23.39 -2.67 15.16
CA THR A 82 -24.45 -3.11 16.06
C THR A 82 -24.68 -2.07 17.17
N PRO A 83 -25.90 -1.96 17.73
CA PRO A 83 -26.15 -1.09 18.86
C PRO A 83 -25.27 -1.47 20.07
N GLY A 84 -24.58 -0.49 20.64
CA GLY A 84 -23.84 -0.63 21.89
C GLY A 84 -24.67 -0.20 23.10
N SER A 85 -23.99 0.28 24.15
CA SER A 85 -24.65 0.97 25.26
C SER A 85 -25.22 2.33 24.82
N SER A 86 -25.98 3.00 25.68
CA SER A 86 -26.65 4.27 25.34
C SER A 86 -25.69 5.30 24.73
N GLY A 87 -25.95 5.67 23.47
CA GLY A 87 -25.13 6.62 22.70
C GLY A 87 -23.87 6.04 22.07
N ARG A 88 -23.72 4.71 22.06
CA ARG A 88 -22.55 3.99 21.52
C ARG A 88 -22.94 2.99 20.44
N THR A 89 -22.04 2.82 19.49
CA THR A 89 -22.09 1.83 18.42
C THR A 89 -20.91 0.90 18.58
N VAL A 90 -21.13 -0.39 18.31
CA VAL A 90 -20.08 -1.41 18.26
C VAL A 90 -19.92 -1.86 16.82
N THR A 91 -18.80 -1.48 16.21
CA THR A 91 -18.38 -1.94 14.88
C THR A 91 -17.54 -3.19 15.03
N THR A 92 -17.90 -4.26 14.31
CA THR A 92 -17.04 -5.45 14.17
C THR A 92 -16.50 -5.51 12.76
N ALA A 93 -15.19 -5.33 12.62
CA ALA A 93 -14.47 -5.47 11.37
C ALA A 93 -13.84 -6.87 11.27
N THR A 94 -13.98 -7.52 10.12
CA THR A 94 -13.34 -8.80 9.83
C THR A 94 -12.54 -8.70 8.54
N ALA A 95 -11.25 -9.01 8.63
CA ALA A 95 -10.32 -9.02 7.51
C ALA A 95 -9.61 -10.38 7.46
N THR A 96 -9.45 -10.95 6.27
CA THR A 96 -8.83 -12.26 6.06
C THR A 96 -7.61 -12.08 5.17
N LYS A 97 -6.48 -12.68 5.56
CA LYS A 97 -5.21 -12.59 4.82
C LYS A 97 -4.75 -11.14 4.53
N VAL A 98 -4.81 -10.27 5.54
CA VAL A 98 -4.28 -8.90 5.47
C VAL A 98 -2.99 -8.79 6.28
N ARG A 99 -2.12 -7.85 5.92
CA ARG A 99 -0.80 -7.66 6.55
C ARG A 99 -0.86 -6.86 7.83
N ASP A 100 -1.68 -5.84 7.82
CA ASP A 100 -1.99 -5.04 8.96
C ASP A 100 -3.48 -4.67 8.96
N PHE A 101 -3.87 -4.01 10.04
CA PHE A 101 -5.23 -3.59 10.28
C PHE A 101 -5.19 -2.15 10.75
N ALA A 102 -5.87 -1.28 10.01
CA ALA A 102 -6.03 0.12 10.34
C ALA A 102 -7.52 0.49 10.41
N TRP A 103 -7.80 1.59 11.08
CA TRP A 103 -9.12 2.20 11.08
C TRP A 103 -9.00 3.71 11.26
N ALA A 104 -10.08 4.42 10.96
CA ALA A 104 -10.25 5.81 11.35
C ALA A 104 -11.52 5.98 12.17
N ALA A 105 -11.65 7.10 12.87
CA ALA A 105 -12.85 7.47 13.60
C ALA A 105 -13.07 8.98 13.54
N GLY A 106 -14.26 9.41 13.14
CA GLY A 106 -14.55 10.84 13.03
C GLY A 106 -15.93 11.16 12.48
N PRO A 107 -16.35 12.43 12.50
CA PRO A 107 -17.61 12.89 11.91
C PRO A 107 -17.50 13.00 10.37
N PHE A 108 -17.11 11.91 9.71
CA PHE A 108 -16.90 11.86 8.26
C PHE A 108 -18.22 12.00 7.49
N SER A 109 -18.15 12.56 6.29
CA SER A 109 -19.17 12.34 5.25
C SER A 109 -18.82 11.07 4.48
N LYS A 110 -19.82 10.26 4.11
CA LYS A 110 -19.63 9.01 3.35
C LYS A 110 -20.39 9.03 2.03
N ILE A 111 -19.74 8.63 0.95
CA ILE A 111 -20.38 8.20 -0.30
C ILE A 111 -19.90 6.80 -0.68
N SER A 112 -20.74 6.04 -1.36
CA SER A 112 -20.45 4.65 -1.71
C SER A 112 -20.78 4.35 -3.16
N GLY A 113 -20.16 3.31 -3.71
CA GLY A 113 -20.60 2.69 -4.95
C GLY A 113 -19.80 1.45 -5.29
N THR A 114 -20.24 0.72 -6.31
CA THR A 114 -19.57 -0.51 -6.76
C THR A 114 -18.78 -0.24 -8.04
N SER A 115 -17.59 -0.82 -8.16
CA SER A 115 -16.80 -0.84 -9.40
C SER A 115 -17.47 -1.70 -10.49
N ALA A 116 -16.97 -1.66 -11.73
CA ALA A 116 -17.54 -2.49 -12.80
C ALA A 116 -17.25 -3.98 -12.59
N ALA A 117 -16.13 -4.32 -11.93
CA ALA A 117 -15.81 -5.70 -11.55
C ALA A 117 -16.53 -6.19 -10.29
N GLY A 118 -17.32 -5.34 -9.63
CA GLY A 118 -18.16 -5.73 -8.49
C GLY A 118 -17.60 -5.42 -7.11
N THR A 119 -16.46 -4.71 -7.00
CA THR A 119 -15.88 -4.33 -5.70
C THR A 119 -16.66 -3.17 -5.08
N PRO A 120 -17.25 -3.31 -3.89
CA PRO A 120 -17.80 -2.21 -3.11
C PRO A 120 -16.69 -1.25 -2.68
N ILE A 121 -16.93 0.05 -2.86
CA ILE A 121 -16.01 1.13 -2.51
C ILE A 121 -16.76 2.18 -1.71
N ASN A 122 -16.12 2.65 -0.64
CA ASN A 122 -16.60 3.73 0.19
C ASN A 122 -15.56 4.84 0.27
N ILE A 123 -15.99 6.09 0.08
CA ILE A 123 -15.17 7.27 0.32
C ILE A 123 -15.70 7.95 1.58
N TYR A 124 -14.82 8.10 2.57
CA TYR A 124 -15.05 8.86 3.79
C TYR A 124 -14.25 10.15 3.68
N SER A 125 -14.86 11.30 3.92
CA SER A 125 -14.20 12.58 3.76
C SER A 125 -14.37 13.46 4.98
N VAL A 126 -13.30 14.17 5.35
CA VAL A 126 -13.36 15.19 6.40
C VAL A 126 -14.16 16.41 5.96
N SER A 127 -14.53 17.25 6.92
CA SER A 127 -15.21 18.51 6.63
C SER A 127 -14.35 19.40 5.73
N GLY A 128 -14.95 19.97 4.69
CA GLY A 128 -14.28 20.88 3.75
C GLY A 128 -13.97 20.26 2.39
N ILE A 129 -13.96 18.92 2.29
CA ILE A 129 -13.92 18.22 0.99
C ILE A 129 -15.24 18.44 0.26
N SER A 130 -15.18 18.91 -0.99
CA SER A 130 -16.39 19.17 -1.76
C SER A 130 -17.04 17.85 -2.22
N SER A 131 -18.37 17.85 -2.45
CA SER A 131 -19.04 16.68 -3.01
C SER A 131 -18.51 16.29 -4.40
N ALA A 132 -18.00 17.26 -5.17
CA ALA A 132 -17.38 17.00 -6.47
C ALA A 132 -16.04 16.27 -6.32
N ASP A 133 -15.21 16.69 -5.36
CA ASP A 133 -13.93 16.02 -5.07
C ASP A 133 -14.16 14.61 -4.54
N ALA A 134 -15.09 14.42 -3.60
CA ALA A 134 -15.46 13.10 -3.10
C ALA A 134 -15.94 12.19 -4.26
N GLN A 135 -16.78 12.70 -5.15
CA GLN A 135 -17.25 11.96 -6.33
C GLN A 135 -16.11 11.65 -7.31
N SER A 136 -15.15 12.56 -7.45
CA SER A 136 -13.92 12.33 -8.22
C SER A 136 -13.13 11.18 -7.63
N MET A 137 -12.90 11.18 -6.31
CA MET A 137 -12.17 10.10 -5.62
C MET A 137 -12.90 8.75 -5.74
N LEU A 138 -14.23 8.72 -5.60
CA LEU A 138 -15.01 7.49 -5.81
C LEU A 138 -14.86 6.95 -7.25
N THR A 139 -14.84 7.84 -8.24
CA THR A 139 -14.67 7.44 -9.66
C THR A 139 -13.26 6.91 -9.92
N THR A 140 -12.25 7.56 -9.36
CA THR A 140 -10.86 7.12 -9.41
C THR A 140 -10.69 5.77 -8.76
N ALA A 141 -11.19 5.57 -7.53
CA ALA A 141 -11.04 4.32 -6.81
C ALA A 141 -11.66 3.13 -7.56
N LYS A 142 -12.85 3.32 -8.15
CA LYS A 142 -13.50 2.30 -8.99
C LYS A 142 -12.66 1.92 -10.21
N SER A 143 -12.09 2.92 -10.87
CA SER A 143 -11.28 2.69 -12.06
C SER A 143 -9.93 2.05 -11.72
N ALA A 144 -9.29 2.48 -10.62
CA ALA A 144 -8.03 1.93 -10.14
C ALA A 144 -8.16 0.46 -9.72
N VAL A 145 -9.18 0.11 -8.91
CA VAL A 145 -9.36 -1.28 -8.45
C VAL A 145 -9.63 -2.22 -9.64
N ASP A 146 -10.43 -1.79 -10.62
CA ASP A 146 -10.72 -2.60 -11.81
C ASP A 146 -9.47 -2.74 -12.70
N ALA A 147 -8.71 -1.65 -12.88
CA ALA A 147 -7.49 -1.64 -13.69
C ALA A 147 -6.40 -2.54 -13.12
N HIS A 148 -6.19 -2.51 -11.80
CA HIS A 148 -5.22 -3.36 -11.11
C HIS A 148 -5.70 -4.80 -11.03
N SER A 149 -6.99 -5.03 -10.78
CA SER A 149 -7.58 -6.38 -10.77
C SER A 149 -7.40 -7.10 -12.10
N ALA A 150 -7.62 -6.40 -13.22
CA ALA A 150 -7.46 -6.96 -14.55
C ALA A 150 -6.02 -7.40 -14.84
N ARG A 151 -5.03 -6.71 -14.27
CA ARG A 151 -3.60 -6.96 -14.49
C ARG A 151 -3.07 -8.05 -13.57
N PHE A 152 -3.36 -7.98 -12.28
CA PHE A 152 -2.64 -8.74 -11.26
C PHE A 152 -3.46 -9.85 -10.60
N GLY A 153 -4.79 -9.82 -10.71
CA GLY A 153 -5.70 -10.82 -10.12
C GLY A 153 -6.86 -10.15 -9.39
N ALA A 154 -7.95 -10.87 -9.14
CA ALA A 154 -9.15 -10.28 -8.53
C ALA A 154 -8.88 -9.71 -7.12
N TYR A 155 -9.48 -8.55 -6.82
CA TYR A 155 -9.41 -7.92 -5.50
C TYR A 155 -10.05 -8.80 -4.40
N PRO A 156 -9.33 -9.19 -3.34
CA PRO A 156 -9.80 -10.21 -2.41
C PRO A 156 -10.41 -9.69 -1.08
N TYR A 157 -10.29 -8.40 -0.76
CA TYR A 157 -10.58 -7.89 0.59
C TYR A 157 -12.04 -7.53 0.89
N GLY A 158 -12.96 -7.88 -0.02
CA GLY A 158 -14.40 -7.72 0.18
C GLY A 158 -14.92 -6.32 -0.12
N GLU A 159 -14.37 -5.29 0.51
CA GLU A 159 -14.62 -3.87 0.20
C GLU A 159 -13.32 -3.04 0.30
N LEU A 160 -13.34 -1.84 -0.29
CA LEU A 160 -12.26 -0.86 -0.18
C LEU A 160 -12.81 0.44 0.41
N ASP A 161 -12.24 0.84 1.54
CA ASP A 161 -12.51 2.12 2.20
C ASP A 161 -11.38 3.10 1.91
N ALA A 162 -11.69 4.33 1.49
CA ALA A 162 -10.72 5.41 1.34
C ALA A 162 -11.10 6.60 2.23
N VAL A 163 -10.18 7.05 3.08
CA VAL A 163 -10.35 8.21 3.95
C VAL A 163 -9.59 9.39 3.37
N ILE A 164 -10.33 10.42 2.97
CA ILE A 164 -9.83 11.62 2.31
C ILE A 164 -9.76 12.78 3.29
N ASP A 165 -8.55 13.25 3.54
CA ASP A 165 -8.23 14.39 4.41
C ASP A 165 -7.70 15.59 3.59
N ASN A 166 -7.60 16.77 4.21
CA ASN A 166 -7.00 17.97 3.62
C ASN A 166 -5.56 18.22 4.13
N ASN A 167 -5.16 17.58 5.22
CA ASN A 167 -4.04 18.03 6.04
C ASN A 167 -2.91 17.00 6.20
N TYR A 168 -3.01 15.81 5.59
CA TYR A 168 -1.91 14.85 5.62
C TYR A 168 -0.64 15.48 5.09
N TRP A 169 0.45 15.29 5.84
CA TRP A 169 1.79 15.73 5.42
C TRP A 169 2.45 14.73 4.45
N PHE A 170 1.89 13.52 4.36
CA PHE A 170 2.31 12.42 3.49
C PHE A 170 1.38 12.29 2.27
N GLY A 171 1.82 11.53 1.26
CA GLY A 171 1.11 11.39 -0.02
C GLY A 171 -0.12 10.49 0.06
N GLY A 172 0.00 9.36 0.75
CA GLY A 172 -1.05 8.39 1.01
C GLY A 172 -0.54 7.27 1.92
N MET A 173 -1.42 6.34 2.30
CA MET A 173 -1.07 5.16 3.08
C MET A 173 -2.01 4.01 2.73
N GLU A 174 -1.49 2.81 2.62
CA GLU A 174 -1.99 1.77 1.73
C GLU A 174 -2.55 0.51 2.41
N TYR A 175 -2.99 0.60 3.67
CA TYR A 175 -3.46 -0.57 4.43
C TYR A 175 -4.43 -1.45 3.61
N PRO A 176 -4.38 -2.80 3.72
CA PRO A 176 -5.26 -3.67 2.97
C PRO A 176 -6.74 -3.36 3.25
N GLY A 177 -7.53 -3.12 2.20
CA GLY A 177 -8.94 -2.76 2.33
C GLY A 177 -9.21 -1.34 2.80
N PHE A 178 -8.18 -0.56 3.14
CA PHE A 178 -8.34 0.75 3.79
C PHE A 178 -7.18 1.69 3.43
N VAL A 179 -7.44 2.75 2.67
CA VAL A 179 -6.41 3.71 2.26
C VAL A 179 -6.63 5.10 2.84
N LEU A 180 -5.55 5.80 3.17
CA LEU A 180 -5.56 7.21 3.52
C LEU A 180 -5.02 8.02 2.35
N ASP A 181 -5.66 9.12 1.99
CA ASP A 181 -5.18 9.98 0.90
C ASP A 181 -5.67 11.43 1.06
N LEU A 182 -5.08 12.33 0.28
CA LEU A 182 -5.58 13.65 -0.04
C LEU A 182 -6.49 13.59 -1.29
N VAL A 183 -7.01 14.74 -1.73
CA VAL A 183 -7.70 14.83 -3.03
C VAL A 183 -6.68 14.76 -4.17
N SER A 184 -6.31 13.54 -4.55
CA SER A 184 -5.33 13.28 -5.61
C SER A 184 -5.71 12.03 -6.40
N THR A 185 -6.01 12.19 -7.69
CA THR A 185 -6.37 11.03 -8.52
C THR A 185 -5.18 10.10 -8.80
N THR A 186 -3.96 10.64 -8.79
CA THR A 186 -2.75 9.85 -9.04
C THR A 186 -2.32 9.11 -7.78
N ALA A 187 -2.31 9.79 -6.62
CA ALA A 187 -1.98 9.14 -5.34
C ALA A 187 -3.01 8.05 -5.03
N LEU A 188 -4.32 8.31 -5.21
CA LEU A 188 -5.32 7.29 -4.93
C LEU A 188 -5.20 6.06 -5.84
N THR A 189 -4.75 6.26 -7.07
CA THR A 189 -4.46 5.13 -7.97
C THR A 189 -3.25 4.32 -7.50
N HIS A 190 -2.27 4.99 -6.89
CA HIS A 190 -1.07 4.41 -6.27
C HIS A 190 -1.43 3.63 -4.99
N GLU A 191 -2.11 4.25 -4.02
CA GLU A 191 -2.52 3.58 -2.79
C GLU A 191 -3.39 2.33 -3.04
N ILE A 192 -4.21 2.36 -4.10
CA ILE A 192 -5.01 1.20 -4.51
C ILE A 192 -4.17 0.16 -5.27
N GLY A 193 -3.07 0.56 -5.91
CA GLY A 193 -2.09 -0.35 -6.49
C GLY A 193 -1.38 -1.19 -5.44
N HIS A 194 -1.11 -0.59 -4.28
CA HIS A 194 -0.51 -1.29 -3.15
C HIS A 194 -1.37 -2.44 -2.59
N GLN A 195 -2.65 -2.48 -2.94
CA GLN A 195 -3.49 -3.62 -2.57
C GLN A 195 -2.97 -4.94 -3.19
N TRP A 196 -2.23 -4.87 -4.31
CA TRP A 196 -1.54 -6.01 -4.91
C TRP A 196 -0.05 -6.10 -4.55
N TRP A 197 0.69 -5.00 -4.62
CA TRP A 197 2.11 -4.92 -4.30
C TRP A 197 2.26 -4.32 -2.91
N TYR A 198 2.90 -4.98 -1.95
CA TYR A 198 2.63 -4.88 -0.50
C TYR A 198 1.45 -5.75 -0.06
N GLY A 199 0.20 -5.35 -0.28
CA GLY A 199 -0.96 -5.99 0.36
C GLY A 199 -1.05 -7.50 0.12
N ILE A 200 -1.13 -7.91 -1.15
CA ILE A 200 -1.22 -9.33 -1.53
C ILE A 200 0.18 -9.94 -1.69
N VAL A 201 0.97 -9.40 -2.61
CA VAL A 201 2.39 -9.73 -2.80
C VAL A 201 3.17 -8.81 -1.90
N GLY A 202 3.38 -9.24 -0.65
CA GLY A 202 4.14 -8.40 0.27
C GLY A 202 5.60 -8.71 0.23
N ASP A 203 6.31 -7.99 1.07
CA ASP A 203 7.74 -7.97 1.14
C ASP A 203 8.15 -7.50 2.55
N ASP A 204 9.43 -7.33 2.75
CA ASP A 204 9.98 -6.64 3.92
C ASP A 204 10.25 -5.20 3.48
N GLU A 205 9.30 -4.30 3.73
CA GLU A 205 9.31 -2.91 3.26
C GLU A 205 10.53 -2.16 3.81
N TYR A 206 11.07 -2.57 4.97
CA TYR A 206 12.30 -1.98 5.50
C TYR A 206 13.50 -2.41 4.67
N THR A 207 13.65 -3.70 4.40
CA THR A 207 14.83 -4.25 3.72
C THR A 207 14.78 -4.02 2.21
N SER A 208 13.61 -4.10 1.60
CA SER A 208 13.39 -4.07 0.15
C SER A 208 12.25 -3.15 -0.30
N PRO A 209 12.23 -1.85 0.11
CA PRO A 209 11.11 -0.90 -0.14
C PRO A 209 10.78 -0.66 -1.61
N TRP A 210 11.57 -1.18 -2.54
CA TRP A 210 11.30 -1.05 -3.97
C TRP A 210 10.29 -2.10 -4.46
N LEU A 211 10.12 -3.22 -3.75
CA LEU A 211 9.21 -4.29 -4.17
C LEU A 211 7.75 -3.88 -4.02
N ASP A 212 7.44 -3.03 -3.04
CA ASP A 212 6.18 -2.31 -2.94
C ASP A 212 6.19 -1.07 -3.86
N GLU A 213 7.03 -0.06 -3.59
CA GLU A 213 6.83 1.28 -4.14
C GLU A 213 7.08 1.37 -5.64
N ALA A 214 8.15 0.73 -6.13
CA ALA A 214 8.45 0.77 -7.56
C ALA A 214 7.40 0.03 -8.37
N PHE A 215 6.90 -1.09 -7.85
CA PHE A 215 5.87 -1.90 -8.49
C PHE A 215 4.53 -1.19 -8.49
N THR A 216 4.17 -0.57 -7.37
CA THR A 216 2.96 0.25 -7.28
C THR A 216 3.05 1.45 -8.20
N ASP A 217 4.15 2.20 -8.22
CA ASP A 217 4.28 3.37 -9.09
C ASP A 217 4.25 2.95 -10.57
N TYR A 218 4.85 1.80 -10.92
CA TYR A 218 4.73 1.20 -12.25
C TYR A 218 3.29 0.80 -12.58
N ALA A 219 2.57 0.18 -11.65
CA ALA A 219 1.16 -0.16 -11.81
C ALA A 219 0.30 1.09 -12.00
N THR A 220 0.58 2.17 -11.27
CA THR A 220 -0.05 3.49 -11.41
C THR A 220 0.15 4.04 -12.81
N ASP A 221 1.37 4.00 -13.34
CA ASP A 221 1.65 4.39 -14.72
C ASP A 221 0.82 3.57 -15.71
N LEU A 222 0.73 2.24 -15.54
CA LEU A 222 -0.07 1.39 -16.41
C LEU A 222 -1.56 1.70 -16.33
N ALA A 223 -2.11 1.94 -15.14
CA ALA A 223 -3.52 2.31 -14.95
C ALA A 223 -3.86 3.66 -15.60
N LEU A 224 -2.89 4.59 -15.59
CA LEU A 224 -3.00 5.91 -16.23
C LEU A 224 -2.55 5.92 -17.71
N ASN A 225 -2.31 4.75 -18.32
CA ASN A 225 -1.86 4.59 -19.70
C ASN A 225 -0.55 5.33 -20.04
N LYS A 226 0.35 5.47 -19.06
CA LYS A 226 1.69 6.03 -19.25
C LYS A 226 2.66 4.94 -19.73
N THR A 227 3.55 5.30 -20.66
CA THR A 227 4.48 4.37 -21.32
C THR A 227 5.88 4.34 -20.70
N GLY A 228 6.14 5.21 -19.72
CA GLY A 228 7.47 5.38 -19.14
C GLY A 228 8.49 6.09 -20.05
N ALA A 229 8.08 6.61 -21.23
CA ALA A 229 9.00 7.14 -22.23
C ALA A 229 9.95 8.25 -21.71
N ASN A 230 9.50 9.07 -20.75
CA ASN A 230 10.27 10.18 -20.20
C ASN A 230 10.70 9.96 -18.74
N CYS A 231 10.52 8.76 -18.19
CA CYS A 231 10.72 8.54 -16.76
C CYS A 231 12.18 8.80 -16.34
N TRP A 232 13.14 8.55 -17.24
CA TRP A 232 14.58 8.78 -17.00
C TRP A 232 14.99 10.26 -17.00
N SER A 233 14.13 11.16 -17.49
CA SER A 233 14.48 12.59 -17.66
C SER A 233 14.59 13.36 -16.34
N SER A 234 14.00 12.84 -15.26
CA SER A 234 13.95 13.47 -13.94
C SER A 234 14.82 12.77 -12.90
N VAL A 235 15.62 11.77 -13.29
CA VAL A 235 16.39 10.96 -12.33
C VAL A 235 17.88 10.95 -12.70
N SER A 236 18.72 11.11 -11.68
CA SER A 236 20.19 11.01 -11.79
C SER A 236 20.74 10.36 -10.51
N TRP A 237 21.75 9.49 -10.67
CA TRP A 237 22.41 8.83 -9.54
C TRP A 237 23.33 9.84 -8.86
N ALA A 238 23.15 10.07 -7.57
CA ALA A 238 23.97 11.03 -6.81
C ALA A 238 25.30 10.42 -6.36
N SER A 239 25.39 9.09 -6.25
CA SER A 239 26.62 8.38 -5.89
C SER A 239 26.65 6.97 -6.49
N SER A 240 27.79 6.28 -6.42
CA SER A 240 27.90 4.85 -6.76
C SER A 240 27.30 3.94 -5.70
N ALA A 241 26.99 4.45 -4.51
CA ALA A 241 26.42 3.69 -3.41
C ALA A 241 24.89 3.55 -3.53
N GLU A 242 24.22 4.48 -4.22
CA GLU A 242 22.77 4.41 -4.46
C GLU A 242 22.43 3.19 -5.33
N LYS A 243 21.48 2.39 -4.85
CA LYS A 243 20.91 1.21 -5.50
C LYS A 243 19.42 1.21 -5.27
N ILE A 244 18.63 0.75 -6.23
CA ILE A 244 17.17 0.60 -6.05
C ILE A 244 16.85 -0.29 -4.83
N THR A 245 17.73 -1.25 -4.57
CA THR A 245 17.63 -2.29 -3.54
C THR A 245 18.24 -1.89 -2.19
N ASN A 246 18.58 -0.61 -1.97
CA ASN A 246 18.99 -0.18 -0.63
C ASN A 246 17.80 -0.20 0.33
N SER A 247 18.06 -0.60 1.59
CA SER A 247 17.06 -0.61 2.66
C SER A 247 16.75 0.77 3.20
N MET A 248 15.68 0.87 3.98
CA MET A 248 15.30 2.10 4.68
C MET A 248 16.38 2.61 5.64
N GLY A 249 17.22 1.74 6.21
CA GLY A 249 18.38 2.20 6.98
C GLY A 249 19.38 3.06 6.17
N TYR A 250 19.53 2.79 4.88
CA TYR A 250 20.30 3.67 3.98
C TYR A 250 19.52 4.94 3.63
N TRP A 251 18.22 4.80 3.35
CA TRP A 251 17.39 5.93 2.92
C TRP A 251 17.09 6.92 4.05
N ASP A 252 17.04 6.48 5.30
CA ASP A 252 16.94 7.39 6.45
C ASP A 252 18.16 8.30 6.55
N ALA A 253 19.35 7.78 6.24
CA ALA A 253 20.57 8.57 6.16
C ALA A 253 20.65 9.46 4.90
N HIS A 254 19.79 9.21 3.90
CA HIS A 254 19.78 9.89 2.59
C HIS A 254 18.36 10.23 2.15
N SER A 255 17.54 10.76 3.05
CA SER A 255 16.07 10.84 2.90
C SER A 255 15.61 11.55 1.64
N SER A 256 16.29 12.63 1.27
CA SER A 256 16.00 13.41 0.05
C SER A 256 16.17 12.65 -1.26
N ARG A 257 16.77 11.45 -1.21
CA ARG A 257 17.04 10.60 -2.39
C ARG A 257 16.08 9.43 -2.52
N TYR A 258 15.37 9.06 -1.45
CA TYR A 258 14.48 7.89 -1.40
C TYR A 258 13.46 7.90 -2.54
N SER A 259 12.60 8.92 -2.62
CA SER A 259 11.57 9.01 -3.66
C SER A 259 12.17 9.00 -5.08
N THR A 260 13.31 9.68 -5.29
CA THR A 260 13.96 9.68 -6.61
C THR A 260 14.43 8.29 -7.03
N VAL A 261 14.99 7.51 -6.10
CA VAL A 261 15.59 6.21 -6.39
C VAL A 261 14.55 5.09 -6.34
N VAL A 262 13.85 4.93 -5.23
CA VAL A 262 12.95 3.80 -5.02
C VAL A 262 11.76 3.87 -5.99
N TYR A 263 11.11 5.03 -6.10
CA TYR A 263 9.97 5.20 -7.01
C TYR A 263 10.46 5.51 -8.43
N GLY A 264 11.21 6.60 -8.60
CA GLY A 264 11.60 7.11 -9.91
C GLY A 264 12.46 6.12 -10.70
N TYR A 265 13.63 5.74 -10.17
CA TYR A 265 14.49 4.74 -10.81
C TYR A 265 13.83 3.36 -10.84
N GLY A 266 13.15 2.95 -9.77
CA GLY A 266 12.44 1.67 -9.67
C GLY A 266 11.43 1.46 -10.79
N LYS A 267 10.44 2.36 -10.90
CA LYS A 267 9.43 2.32 -11.97
C LYS A 267 10.06 2.37 -13.36
N CYS A 268 11.09 3.20 -13.54
CA CYS A 268 11.80 3.26 -14.80
C CYS A 268 12.46 1.94 -15.18
N ALA A 269 13.09 1.26 -14.23
CA ALA A 269 13.65 -0.06 -14.44
C ALA A 269 12.55 -1.05 -14.84
N LEU A 270 11.37 -1.03 -14.23
CA LEU A 270 10.25 -1.90 -14.64
C LEU A 270 9.72 -1.60 -16.04
N HIS A 271 9.68 -0.32 -16.46
CA HIS A 271 9.39 0.02 -17.86
C HIS A 271 10.51 -0.44 -18.81
N ASP A 272 11.78 -0.40 -18.40
CA ASP A 272 12.90 -0.93 -19.16
C ASP A 272 12.81 -2.45 -19.30
N LEU A 273 12.48 -3.16 -18.22
CA LEU A 273 12.24 -4.60 -18.25
C LEU A 273 11.10 -4.95 -19.19
N ARG A 274 9.98 -4.21 -19.15
CA ARG A 274 8.88 -4.36 -20.10
C ARG A 274 9.34 -4.23 -21.55
N ARG A 275 10.24 -3.29 -21.84
CA ARG A 275 10.78 -3.10 -23.20
C ARG A 275 11.70 -4.24 -23.64
N VAL A 276 12.46 -4.83 -22.71
CA VAL A 276 13.30 -6.01 -22.98
C VAL A 276 12.44 -7.26 -23.21
N LEU A 277 11.40 -7.46 -22.41
CA LEU A 277 10.54 -8.66 -22.45
C LEU A 277 9.45 -8.58 -23.52
N GLY A 278 8.98 -7.37 -23.83
CA GLY A 278 7.76 -7.11 -24.58
C GLY A 278 6.51 -7.15 -23.71
N ASP A 279 5.49 -6.39 -24.12
CA ASP A 279 4.25 -6.15 -23.36
C ASP A 279 3.55 -7.43 -22.90
N THR A 280 3.38 -8.40 -23.81
CA THR A 280 2.69 -9.66 -23.52
C THR A 280 3.42 -10.49 -22.46
N VAL A 281 4.76 -10.57 -22.55
CA VAL A 281 5.58 -11.35 -21.62
C VAL A 281 5.60 -10.67 -20.26
N MET A 282 5.76 -9.35 -20.21
CA MET A 282 5.74 -8.59 -18.95
C MET A 282 4.37 -8.69 -18.24
N ALA A 283 3.27 -8.53 -18.98
CA ALA A 283 1.94 -8.64 -18.40
C ALA A 283 1.68 -10.05 -17.83
N LYS A 284 2.12 -11.09 -18.55
CA LYS A 284 2.03 -12.48 -18.06
C LYS A 284 2.93 -12.70 -16.84
N LEU A 285 4.17 -12.20 -16.87
CA LEU A 285 5.12 -12.29 -15.77
C LEU A 285 4.51 -11.71 -14.49
N LEU A 286 4.04 -10.47 -14.50
CA LEU A 286 3.49 -9.84 -13.28
C LEU A 286 2.24 -10.55 -12.76
N LYS A 287 1.37 -11.02 -13.67
CA LYS A 287 0.17 -11.77 -13.27
C LYS A 287 0.51 -13.11 -12.63
N ASP A 288 1.42 -13.87 -13.22
CA ASP A 288 1.86 -15.16 -12.68
C ASP A 288 2.69 -14.99 -11.41
N TYR A 289 3.48 -13.92 -11.34
CA TYR A 289 4.26 -13.56 -10.15
C TYR A 289 3.34 -13.25 -8.98
N ALA A 290 2.32 -12.41 -9.20
CA ALA A 290 1.31 -12.11 -8.19
C ALA A 290 0.58 -13.38 -7.74
N ALA A 291 0.15 -14.23 -8.68
CA ALA A 291 -0.53 -15.48 -8.36
C ALA A 291 0.35 -16.46 -7.56
N SER A 292 1.65 -16.53 -7.84
CA SER A 292 2.58 -17.43 -7.14
C SER A 292 2.99 -16.94 -5.75
N HIS A 293 2.92 -15.63 -5.50
CA HIS A 293 3.25 -15.00 -4.22
C HIS A 293 2.01 -14.49 -3.49
N TRP A 294 0.82 -14.98 -3.85
CA TRP A 294 -0.44 -14.50 -3.29
C TRP A 294 -0.49 -14.73 -1.77
N TYR A 295 -0.47 -13.64 -0.99
CA TYR A 295 -0.32 -13.61 0.48
C TYR A 295 1.04 -14.10 1.03
N GLY A 296 2.02 -14.32 0.15
CA GLY A 296 3.40 -14.64 0.50
C GLY A 296 4.26 -13.40 0.73
N VAL A 297 5.53 -13.59 1.06
CA VAL A 297 6.54 -12.52 1.14
C VAL A 297 7.50 -12.75 -0.02
N SER A 298 7.59 -11.77 -0.91
CA SER A 298 8.41 -11.72 -2.09
C SER A 298 9.77 -11.12 -1.77
N THR A 299 10.80 -11.63 -2.44
CA THR A 299 12.16 -11.10 -2.35
C THR A 299 12.66 -10.64 -3.72
N THR A 300 13.67 -9.78 -3.72
CA THR A 300 14.32 -9.33 -4.97
C THR A 300 14.86 -10.51 -5.78
N ALA A 301 15.42 -11.53 -5.11
CA ALA A 301 15.91 -12.74 -5.76
C ALA A 301 14.80 -13.52 -6.47
N GLU A 302 13.63 -13.67 -5.84
CA GLU A 302 12.47 -14.36 -6.42
C GLU A 302 11.93 -13.62 -7.65
N PHE A 303 11.81 -12.29 -7.59
CA PHE A 303 11.39 -11.52 -8.76
C PHE A 303 12.38 -11.63 -9.92
N LYS A 304 13.69 -11.53 -9.64
CA LYS A 304 14.74 -11.69 -10.65
C LYS A 304 14.70 -13.08 -11.29
N ALA A 305 14.48 -14.13 -10.49
CA ALA A 305 14.34 -15.50 -10.97
C ALA A 305 13.08 -15.68 -11.83
N ALA A 306 11.94 -15.12 -11.42
CA ALA A 306 10.70 -15.16 -12.19
C ALA A 306 10.83 -14.41 -13.52
N ALA A 307 11.44 -13.22 -13.51
CA ALA A 307 11.70 -12.44 -14.71
C ALA A 307 12.64 -13.18 -15.68
N GLN A 308 13.71 -13.80 -15.16
CA GLN A 308 14.60 -14.61 -15.99
C GLN A 308 13.90 -15.85 -16.55
N ALA A 309 13.02 -16.50 -15.79
CA ALA A 309 12.25 -17.66 -16.27
C ALA A 309 11.25 -17.30 -17.39
N ALA A 310 10.85 -16.03 -17.49
CA ALA A 310 9.93 -15.56 -18.52
C ALA A 310 10.59 -15.31 -19.89
N THR A 311 11.92 -15.37 -19.99
CA THR A 311 12.65 -15.05 -21.24
C THR A 311 13.93 -15.87 -21.41
N THR A 312 14.38 -16.03 -22.65
CA THR A 312 15.71 -16.60 -22.96
C THR A 312 16.81 -15.54 -22.98
N THR A 313 16.46 -14.25 -22.93
CA THR A 313 17.43 -13.16 -22.82
C THR A 313 18.07 -13.18 -21.43
N ASP A 314 19.39 -13.19 -21.35
CA ASP A 314 20.11 -13.06 -20.08
C ASP A 314 19.91 -11.66 -19.50
N LEU A 315 19.30 -11.58 -18.31
CA LEU A 315 18.99 -10.34 -17.62
C LEU A 315 20.12 -9.88 -16.67
N THR A 316 21.24 -10.59 -16.59
CA THR A 316 22.36 -10.25 -15.67
C THR A 316 22.86 -8.82 -15.85
N SER A 317 23.06 -8.39 -17.10
CA SER A 317 23.51 -7.02 -17.41
C SER A 317 22.43 -5.99 -17.10
N PHE A 318 21.16 -6.33 -17.31
CA PHE A 318 20.01 -5.49 -16.99
C PHE A 318 19.98 -5.17 -15.49
N TRP A 319 20.05 -6.18 -14.62
CA TRP A 319 20.03 -5.98 -13.17
C TRP A 319 21.21 -5.13 -12.69
N THR A 320 22.39 -5.37 -13.26
CA THR A 320 23.61 -4.58 -12.96
C THR A 320 23.46 -3.13 -13.38
N GLN A 321 22.93 -2.86 -14.58
CA GLN A 321 22.70 -1.51 -15.11
C GLN A 321 21.74 -0.71 -14.22
N HIS A 322 20.68 -1.36 -13.73
CA HIS A 322 19.67 -0.74 -12.88
C HIS A 322 20.01 -0.76 -11.39
N ARG A 323 21.14 -1.34 -10.99
CA ARG A 323 21.58 -1.46 -9.59
C ARG A 323 20.54 -2.18 -8.72
N ILE A 324 20.02 -3.28 -9.26
CA ILE A 324 19.08 -4.20 -8.58
C ILE A 324 19.90 -5.42 -8.14
N ASP A 325 20.43 -5.34 -6.93
CA ASP A 325 21.26 -6.37 -6.31
C ASP A 325 20.39 -7.40 -5.55
N GLY A 326 20.97 -8.55 -5.19
CA GLY A 326 20.25 -9.73 -4.69
C GLY A 326 19.88 -10.70 -5.80
#